data_AF-A0A174SB60-F1
#
_entry.id   AF-A0A174SB60-F1
#
_cell.length_a   1.000
_cell.length_b   1.000
_cell.length_c   1.000
_cell.angle_alpha   90.00
_cell.angle_beta   90.00
_cell.angle_gamma   90.00
#
_symmetry.space_group_name_H-M   'P 1'
#
loop_
_entity.id
_entity.type
_entity.pdbx_description
1 polymer ?
#
loop_
_entity_poly.entity_id
_entity_poly.type
_entity_poly.pdbx_seq_one_letter_code
_entity_poly.pdbx_strand_id
1 'polypeptide(L)'
;MELYRNGSHELKLSRKTEEYLKEMQKDFMPEDAKVGVIQIWLDELAEDYVCSIMIYKEAFSHEYDTPKDWELKEINNVMNHSIVGWEKVSSHRFAGYGTQRGWQVKMSFRNCRRMR
;
A
#
# COMPACT_ATOMS: atom_id res chain seq x y z
N MET A 1 30.05 -41.11 -16.96
CA MET A 1 29.28 -40.70 -15.76
C MET A 1 27.91 -40.27 -16.29
N GLU A 2 26.94 -41.19 -16.31
CA GLU A 2 25.62 -40.94 -16.90
C GLU A 2 24.52 -41.30 -15.88
N LEU A 3 23.92 -40.28 -15.28
CA LEU A 3 22.84 -40.37 -14.29
C LEU A 3 21.47 -40.08 -14.94
N TYR A 4 21.13 -40.73 -16.06
CA TYR A 4 19.91 -40.39 -16.84
C TYR A 4 19.02 -41.61 -17.20
N ARG A 5 18.95 -42.65 -16.38
CA ARG A 5 18.16 -43.86 -16.71
C ARG A 5 17.09 -44.31 -15.70
N ASN A 6 16.76 -43.52 -14.67
CA ASN A 6 15.65 -43.88 -13.78
C ASN A 6 14.61 -42.75 -13.68
N GLY A 7 13.44 -42.99 -14.26
CA GLY A 7 12.30 -42.08 -14.33
C GLY A 7 11.51 -41.95 -13.04
N SER A 8 12.17 -41.70 -11.91
CA SER A 8 11.50 -41.43 -10.62
C SER A 8 12.39 -40.59 -9.71
N HIS A 9 12.70 -39.37 -10.13
CA HIS A 9 13.25 -38.36 -9.24
C HIS A 9 12.23 -37.23 -9.11
N GLU A 10 11.36 -37.31 -8.11
CA GLU A 10 10.64 -36.13 -7.65
C GLU A 10 11.69 -35.16 -7.10
N LEU A 11 11.99 -34.11 -7.88
CA LEU A 11 12.73 -32.94 -7.43
C LEU A 11 11.86 -32.15 -6.43
N LYS A 12 11.57 -32.75 -5.28
CA LYS A 12 11.02 -32.03 -4.14
C LYS A 12 12.13 -31.14 -3.62
N LEU A 13 11.87 -29.83 -3.61
CA LEU A 13 12.74 -28.85 -2.98
C LEU A 13 13.05 -29.33 -1.55
N SER A 14 14.31 -29.21 -1.14
CA SER A 14 14.73 -29.52 0.23
C SER A 14 13.87 -28.73 1.21
N ARG A 15 13.50 -29.33 2.36
CA ARG A 15 12.69 -28.67 3.41
C ARG A 15 13.18 -27.26 3.78
N LYS A 16 14.51 -27.06 3.73
CA LYS A 16 15.16 -25.75 3.97
C LYS A 16 14.75 -24.67 2.96
N THR A 17 14.57 -25.04 1.70
CA THR A 17 14.19 -24.09 0.63
C THR A 17 12.70 -23.75 0.72
N GLU A 18 11.87 -24.67 1.21
CA GLU A 18 10.44 -24.45 1.40
C GLU A 18 10.14 -23.51 2.59
N GLU A 19 10.92 -23.60 3.68
CA GLU A 19 10.85 -22.64 4.80
C GLU A 19 11.32 -21.24 4.38
N TYR A 20 12.45 -21.14 3.65
CA TYR A 20 12.93 -19.86 3.10
C TYR A 20 11.92 -19.22 2.14
N LEU A 21 11.25 -20.03 1.30
CA LEU A 21 10.20 -19.54 0.40
C LEU A 21 8.96 -19.05 1.17
N LYS A 22 8.59 -19.70 2.29
CA LYS A 22 7.47 -19.24 3.13
C LYS A 22 7.78 -17.96 3.89
N GLU A 23 9.02 -17.76 4.33
CA GLU A 23 9.45 -16.49 4.91
C GLU A 23 9.40 -15.38 3.86
N MET A 24 9.96 -15.62 2.66
CA MET A 24 9.92 -14.64 1.55
C MET A 24 8.50 -14.36 1.03
N GLN A 25 7.59 -15.35 1.00
CA GLN A 25 6.19 -15.13 0.62
C GLN A 25 5.44 -14.24 1.60
N LYS A 26 5.89 -14.16 2.85
CA LYS A 26 5.27 -13.32 3.88
C LYS A 26 5.55 -11.83 3.66
N ASP A 27 6.68 -11.50 3.03
CA ASP A 27 7.07 -10.14 2.64
C ASP A 27 6.37 -9.64 1.35
N PHE A 28 5.66 -10.50 0.62
CA PHE A 28 4.95 -10.15 -0.63
C PHE A 28 3.43 -10.32 -0.54
N MET A 29 2.82 -10.01 0.60
CA MET A 29 1.36 -10.04 0.73
C MET A 29 0.69 -8.93 -0.12
N PRO A 30 -0.54 -9.15 -0.64
CA PRO A 30 -1.28 -8.15 -1.42
C PRO A 30 -1.64 -6.89 -0.64
N GLU A 31 -1.60 -6.96 0.70
CA GLU A 31 -1.70 -5.79 1.58
C GLU A 31 -0.54 -4.81 1.35
N ASP A 32 0.67 -5.30 1.09
CA ASP A 32 1.87 -4.49 0.81
C ASP A 32 1.81 -3.81 -0.56
N ALA A 33 1.18 -4.45 -1.55
CA ALA A 33 0.99 -3.84 -2.86
C ALA A 33 0.13 -2.57 -2.78
N LYS A 34 -0.94 -2.58 -1.97
CA LYS A 34 -1.78 -1.40 -1.72
C LYS A 34 -1.02 -0.33 -0.94
N VAL A 35 -0.23 -0.74 0.05
CA VAL A 35 0.61 0.18 0.84
C VAL A 35 1.61 0.89 -0.08
N GLY A 36 2.33 0.14 -0.92
CA GLY A 36 3.31 0.68 -1.86
C GLY A 36 2.71 1.69 -2.83
N VAL A 37 1.55 1.37 -3.44
CA VAL A 37 0.84 2.29 -4.34
C VAL A 37 0.45 3.58 -3.62
N ILE A 38 -0.13 3.47 -2.42
CA ILE A 38 -0.49 4.64 -1.62
C ILE A 38 0.75 5.44 -1.22
N GLN A 39 1.84 4.79 -0.82
CA GLN A 39 3.09 5.48 -0.46
C GLN A 39 3.67 6.27 -1.64
N ILE A 40 3.75 5.67 -2.83
CA ILE A 40 4.25 6.33 -4.03
C ILE A 40 3.36 7.53 -4.36
N TRP A 41 2.04 7.32 -4.39
CA TRP A 41 1.08 8.40 -4.66
C TRP A 41 1.20 9.54 -3.64
N LEU A 42 1.35 9.24 -2.35
CA LEU A 42 1.54 10.26 -1.32
C LEU A 42 2.88 10.99 -1.45
N ASP A 43 3.93 10.35 -1.97
CA ASP A 43 5.23 10.98 -2.21
C ASP A 43 5.17 11.95 -3.39
N GLU A 44 4.43 11.59 -4.44
CA GLU A 44 4.17 12.44 -5.62
C GLU A 44 3.18 13.58 -5.34
N LEU A 45 2.31 13.42 -4.34
CA LEU A 45 1.31 14.43 -4.00
C LEU A 45 1.95 15.66 -3.32
N ALA A 46 1.79 16.82 -3.95
CA ALA A 46 2.21 18.11 -3.39
C ALA A 46 1.20 18.68 -2.37
N GLU A 47 0.02 18.07 -2.25
CA GLU A 47 -1.02 18.52 -1.32
C GLU A 47 -0.81 17.99 0.10
N ASP A 48 -1.30 18.78 1.05
CA ASP A 48 -1.04 18.58 2.47
C ASP A 48 -2.15 17.86 3.20
N TYR A 49 -3.28 17.70 2.52
CA TYR A 49 -4.49 17.08 3.00
C TYR A 49 -4.89 16.01 2.02
N VAL A 50 -5.21 14.82 2.53
CA VAL A 50 -5.69 13.70 1.73
C VAL A 50 -6.92 13.10 2.37
N CYS A 51 -7.88 12.66 1.55
CA CYS A 51 -9.03 11.90 2.04
C CYS A 51 -9.03 10.48 1.50
N SER A 52 -9.79 9.62 2.18
CA SER A 52 -9.92 8.20 1.83
C SER A 52 -10.44 8.01 0.38
N ILE A 53 -11.34 8.88 -0.06
CA ILE A 53 -11.91 8.84 -1.42
C ILE A 53 -10.91 9.30 -2.46
N MET A 54 -10.11 10.31 -2.14
CA MET A 54 -9.06 10.83 -3.01
C MET A 54 -8.01 9.75 -3.29
N ILE A 55 -7.53 9.09 -2.24
CA ILE A 55 -6.61 7.95 -2.34
C ILE A 55 -7.23 6.83 -3.18
N TYR A 56 -8.50 6.50 -2.93
CA TYR A 56 -9.18 5.46 -3.71
C TYR A 56 -9.24 5.78 -5.22
N LYS A 57 -9.61 7.01 -5.56
CA LYS A 57 -9.79 7.40 -6.97
C LYS A 57 -8.47 7.63 -7.69
N GLU A 58 -7.54 8.33 -7.05
CA GLU A 58 -6.29 8.75 -7.68
C GLU A 58 -5.20 7.69 -7.57
N ALA A 59 -5.00 7.09 -6.38
CA ALA A 59 -3.93 6.09 -6.19
C ALA A 59 -4.26 4.77 -6.87
N PHE A 60 -5.53 4.35 -6.88
CA PHE A 60 -5.95 3.11 -7.55
C PHE A 60 -6.51 3.33 -8.96
N SER A 61 -6.48 4.56 -9.49
CA SER A 61 -7.06 4.93 -10.81
C SER A 61 -8.50 4.46 -11.03
N HIS A 62 -9.32 4.41 -9.96
CA HIS A 62 -10.75 4.09 -10.06
C HIS A 62 -11.53 5.39 -10.30
N GLU A 63 -11.41 5.96 -11.50
CA GLU A 63 -12.07 7.23 -11.84
C GLU A 63 -13.62 7.14 -11.88
N TYR A 64 -14.16 5.93 -12.09
CA TYR A 64 -15.59 5.72 -12.34
C TYR A 64 -16.33 4.83 -11.33
N ASP A 65 -15.64 4.23 -10.36
CA ASP A 65 -16.26 3.32 -9.39
C ASP A 65 -16.61 4.03 -8.08
N THR A 66 -17.78 3.73 -7.52
CA THR A 66 -18.18 4.28 -6.22
C THR A 66 -17.41 3.54 -5.14
N PRO A 67 -16.58 4.22 -4.31
CA PRO A 67 -15.77 3.55 -3.31
C PRO A 67 -16.66 2.76 -2.35
N LYS A 68 -16.45 1.45 -2.26
CA LYS A 68 -17.19 0.63 -1.29
C LYS A 68 -16.65 0.87 0.11
N ASP A 69 -17.52 0.75 1.12
CA ASP A 69 -17.16 0.99 2.52
C ASP A 69 -15.99 0.12 3.02
N TRP A 70 -15.84 -1.11 2.49
CA TRP A 70 -14.74 -2.01 2.88
C TRP A 70 -13.39 -1.55 2.33
N GLU A 71 -13.35 -0.98 1.13
CA GLU A 71 -12.12 -0.46 0.51
C GLU A 71 -11.65 0.80 1.23
N LEU A 72 -12.60 1.66 1.60
CA LEU A 72 -12.30 2.83 2.43
C LEU A 72 -11.79 2.42 3.81
N LYS A 73 -12.29 1.31 4.40
CA LYS A 73 -11.78 0.76 5.66
C LYS A 73 -10.36 0.23 5.50
N GLU A 74 -10.03 -0.45 4.40
CA GLU A 74 -8.66 -0.89 4.13
C GLU A 74 -7.70 0.28 3.96
N ILE A 75 -8.07 1.30 3.17
CA ILE A 75 -7.26 2.53 3.02
C ILE A 75 -7.05 3.20 4.39
N ASN A 76 -8.10 3.27 5.22
CA ASN A 76 -7.99 3.76 6.58
C ASN A 76 -7.01 2.91 7.42
N ASN A 77 -7.04 1.60 7.29
CA ASN A 77 -6.14 0.70 8.02
C ASN A 77 -4.69 0.96 7.61
N VAL A 78 -4.42 0.96 6.29
CA VAL A 78 -3.10 1.23 5.72
C VAL A 78 -2.57 2.60 6.15
N MET A 79 -3.39 3.65 6.05
CA MET A 79 -2.97 4.99 6.47
C MET A 79 -2.63 5.10 7.95
N ASN A 80 -3.24 4.27 8.80
CA ASN A 80 -3.03 4.35 10.25
C ASN A 80 -1.91 3.44 10.75
N HIS A 81 -1.68 2.31 10.09
CA HIS A 81 -0.73 1.30 10.51
C HIS A 81 0.57 1.33 9.70
N SER A 82 0.49 1.57 8.40
CA SER A 82 1.65 1.49 7.49
C SER A 82 2.23 2.86 7.13
N ILE A 83 1.42 3.91 7.13
CA ILE A 83 1.87 5.25 6.72
C ILE A 83 2.29 6.08 7.95
N VAL A 84 3.57 6.42 8.01
CA VAL A 84 4.15 7.29 9.07
C VAL A 84 4.23 8.73 8.57
N GLY A 85 3.96 9.70 9.46
CA GLY A 85 4.10 11.13 9.14
C GLY A 85 2.80 11.83 8.71
N TRP A 86 1.67 11.13 8.79
CA TRP A 86 0.33 11.69 8.54
C TRP A 86 -0.51 11.68 9.83
N GLU A 87 -1.30 12.72 10.06
CA GLU A 87 -2.16 12.88 11.23
C GLU A 87 -3.63 12.88 10.83
N LYS A 88 -4.48 12.18 11.58
CA LYS A 88 -5.92 12.17 11.35
C LYS A 88 -6.52 13.54 11.58
N VAL A 89 -7.28 14.03 10.60
CA VAL A 89 -8.07 15.25 10.70
C VAL A 89 -9.55 14.89 10.84
N SER A 90 -10.21 15.50 11.83
CA SER A 90 -11.62 15.26 12.14
C SER A 90 -12.57 15.74 11.04
N SER A 91 -12.28 16.88 10.41
CA SER A 91 -13.02 17.37 9.24
C SER A 91 -12.13 18.32 8.42
N HIS A 92 -12.06 18.06 7.11
CA HIS A 92 -11.42 18.95 6.15
C HIS A 92 -12.31 19.08 4.90
N ARG A 93 -12.31 20.27 4.28
CA ARG A 93 -13.11 20.55 3.08
C ARG A 93 -12.23 20.34 1.85
N PHE A 94 -12.51 19.29 1.09
CA PHE A 94 -11.83 18.98 -0.16
C PHE A 94 -12.58 19.60 -1.35
N ALA A 95 -11.86 20.26 -2.25
CA ALA A 95 -12.43 21.08 -3.32
C ALA A 95 -13.29 20.30 -4.35
N GLY A 96 -13.26 18.96 -4.36
CA GLY A 96 -14.13 18.11 -5.21
C GLY A 96 -14.94 17.05 -4.46
N TYR A 97 -14.68 16.84 -3.17
CA TYR A 97 -15.26 15.73 -2.39
C TYR A 97 -16.12 16.17 -1.19
N GLY A 98 -16.19 17.48 -0.93
CA GLY A 98 -16.94 18.04 0.18
C GLY A 98 -16.21 17.95 1.52
N THR A 99 -16.95 18.00 2.62
CA THR A 99 -16.38 17.92 3.97
C THR A 99 -16.24 16.47 4.38
N GLN A 100 -14.99 16.00 4.54
CA GLN A 100 -14.70 14.61 4.89
C GLN A 100 -13.59 14.51 5.92
N ARG A 101 -13.52 13.35 6.59
CA ARG A 101 -12.38 12.99 7.44
C ARG A 101 -11.21 12.63 6.52
N GLY A 102 -10.02 13.02 6.92
CA GLY A 102 -8.82 12.80 6.12
C GLY A 102 -7.58 12.78 6.97
N TRP A 103 -6.44 12.92 6.32
CA TRP A 103 -5.15 13.01 6.96
C TRP A 103 -4.42 14.26 6.51
N GLN A 104 -3.65 14.84 7.41
CA GLN A 104 -2.76 15.97 7.13
C GLN A 104 -1.32 15.51 7.27
N VAL A 105 -0.45 15.91 6.34
CA VAL A 105 0.98 15.65 6.46
C VAL A 105 1.57 16.45 7.63
N LYS A 106 2.36 15.80 8.48
CA LYS A 106 3.15 16.49 9.51
C LYS A 106 4.13 17.41 8.81
N MET A 107 4.14 18.70 9.16
CA MET A 107 5.07 19.70 8.59
C MET A 107 6.54 19.24 8.61
N SER A 108 6.95 18.45 9.61
CA SER A 108 8.29 17.88 9.73
C SER A 108 8.70 16.97 8.55
N PHE A 109 7.73 16.31 7.90
CA PHE A 109 7.97 15.42 6.75
C PHE A 109 7.88 16.14 5.40
N ARG A 110 7.24 17.32 5.32
CA ARG A 110 7.21 18.12 4.07
C ARG A 110 8.60 18.55 3.62
N ASN A 111 9.45 18.99 4.56
CA ASN A 111 10.79 19.46 4.25
C ASN A 111 11.68 18.35 3.70
N CYS A 112 11.37 17.08 3.99
CA CYS A 112 12.12 15.94 3.46
C CYS A 112 11.68 15.60 2.01
N ARG A 113 10.38 15.72 1.68
CA ARG A 113 9.87 15.46 0.31
C ARG A 113 10.30 16.53 -0.70
N ARG A 114 10.34 17.79 -0.29
CA ARG A 114 10.65 18.92 -1.21
C ARG A 114 12.13 19.04 -1.58
N MET A 115 12.99 18.19 -1.03
CA MET A 115 14.44 18.25 -1.17
C MET A 115 15.02 17.05 -1.95
N ARG A 116 14.15 16.19 -2.48
CA ARG A 116 14.51 15.05 -3.34
C ARG A 116 14.30 15.39 -4.81
#